data_AF-A0A2N2D804-F1
#
_entry.id   AF-A0A2N2D804-F1
#
_cell.length_a   1.000
_cell.length_b   1.000
_cell.length_c   1.000
_cell.angle_alpha   90.00
_cell.angle_beta   90.00
_cell.angle_gamma   90.00
#
_symmetry.space_group_name_H-M   'P 1'
#
loop_
_entity.id
_entity.type
_entity.pdbx_description
1 polymer ?
#
loop_
_entity_poly.entity_id
_entity_poly.type
_entity_poly.pdbx_seq_one_letter_code
_entity_poly.pdbx_strand_id
1 'polypeptide(L)'
;MLDKPILNRIILSRHLFMLAINSCKSKDDIYLYSAVNLLQDSVEVFLIAVANFVNANIRENTKFDQYFEEINKKISPKELPFRGRLLLLNKHRVNSKHYGIQPPRSECESLINVVNEFYDEVSSKVFGYNYDSLSLLDLLEESECKDHLALAKEALEEKNYVLTAFECRKAIYIEIESKYDISKFANANTEDLKLMFEKSICKAPYYAKESNYIDKNVNEPTNYIVLDHSVLEQELIKYGIDLNMFWNVWRLTPDVFRFEGGRWAIKDEFDLLNEEKLMEVAPYIYASTVEIILAIQSYRKNAIQKNMVYSEITLAGEQIPVYKKADSKSKVLSIIPKEIKKVISTYCVDGLSDDNTYWYIINNEPNIYGFISNDNLDPLQNLRFLTVKG
;
A
#
# COMPACT_ATOMS: atom_id res chain seq x y z
N MET A 1 -2.60 23.43 16.06
CA MET A 1 -2.79 22.80 14.74
C MET A 1 -2.09 23.67 13.70
N LEU A 2 -1.23 23.08 12.85
CA LEU A 2 -0.56 23.82 11.78
C LEU A 2 -1.58 24.30 10.74
N ASP A 3 -1.33 25.47 10.15
CA ASP A 3 -2.15 25.96 9.04
C ASP A 3 -2.04 25.02 7.83
N LYS A 4 -3.16 24.79 7.14
CA LYS A 4 -3.30 23.80 6.05
C LYS A 4 -2.24 23.96 4.94
N PRO A 5 -1.89 25.17 4.48
CA PRO A 5 -0.82 25.37 3.50
C PRO A 5 0.59 25.01 4.01
N ILE A 6 0.85 25.15 5.32
CA ILE A 6 2.12 24.74 5.93
C ILE A 6 2.18 23.22 5.99
N LEU A 7 1.10 22.60 6.47
CA LEU A 7 0.97 21.14 6.52
C LEU A 7 1.16 20.49 5.14
N ASN A 8 0.48 21.00 4.12
CA ASN A 8 0.64 20.51 2.74
C ASN A 8 2.09 20.57 2.23
N ARG A 9 2.86 21.58 2.64
CA ARG A 9 4.28 21.69 2.26
C ARG A 9 5.14 20.70 3.03
N ILE A 10 4.90 20.48 4.32
CA ILE A 10 5.61 19.44 5.09
C ILE A 10 5.33 18.07 4.46
N ILE A 11 4.09 17.81 4.06
CA ILE A 11 3.68 16.59 3.35
C ILE A 11 4.42 16.42 2.02
N LEU A 12 4.43 17.46 1.19
CA LEU A 12 5.14 17.44 -0.09
C LEU A 12 6.64 17.22 0.11
N SER A 13 7.25 17.90 1.08
CA SER A 13 8.65 17.69 1.46
C SER A 13 8.89 16.22 1.77
N ARG A 14 8.12 15.62 2.68
CA ARG A 14 8.32 14.22 3.06
C ARG A 14 8.16 13.26 1.89
N HIS A 15 7.17 13.49 1.03
CA HIS A 15 7.00 12.67 -0.17
C HIS A 15 8.25 12.70 -1.07
N LEU A 16 8.79 13.89 -1.33
CA LEU A 16 10.02 14.06 -2.11
C LEU A 16 11.23 13.41 -1.43
N PHE A 17 11.33 13.52 -0.10
CA PHE A 17 12.36 12.84 0.69
C PHE A 17 12.33 11.32 0.52
N MET A 18 11.14 10.71 0.61
CA MET A 18 10.98 9.26 0.44
C MET A 18 11.33 8.81 -0.99
N LEU A 19 10.95 9.58 -2.01
CA LEU A 19 11.36 9.31 -3.39
C LEU A 19 12.89 9.41 -3.56
N ALA A 20 13.54 10.36 -2.89
CA ALA A 20 14.99 10.49 -2.89
C ALA A 20 15.68 9.28 -2.24
N ILE A 21 15.18 8.79 -1.10
CA ILE A 21 15.67 7.57 -0.44
C ILE A 21 15.57 6.37 -1.38
N ASN A 22 14.41 6.16 -1.99
CA ASN A 22 14.19 5.04 -2.91
C ASN A 22 15.10 5.12 -4.14
N SER A 23 15.30 6.33 -4.67
CA SER A 23 16.23 6.56 -5.78
C SER A 23 17.68 6.24 -5.37
N CYS A 24 18.09 6.62 -4.15
CA CYS A 24 19.42 6.31 -3.63
C CYS A 24 19.63 4.82 -3.37
N LYS A 25 18.59 4.08 -2.95
CA LYS A 25 18.65 2.62 -2.73
C LYS A 25 18.77 1.80 -4.02
N SER A 26 18.45 2.40 -5.18
CA SER A 26 18.59 1.73 -6.47
C SER A 26 20.04 1.28 -6.70
N LYS A 27 20.20 0.08 -7.25
CA LYS A 27 21.53 -0.46 -7.62
C LYS A 27 22.14 0.27 -8.82
N ASP A 28 21.30 0.92 -9.62
CA ASP A 28 21.75 1.68 -10.78
C ASP A 28 22.07 3.13 -10.35
N ASP A 29 23.30 3.53 -10.61
CA ASP A 29 23.84 4.83 -10.25
C ASP A 29 23.17 5.99 -11.00
N ILE A 30 22.44 5.72 -12.09
CA ILE A 30 21.68 6.76 -12.79
C ILE A 30 20.58 7.37 -11.91
N TYR A 31 20.09 6.61 -10.92
CA TYR A 31 19.09 7.11 -9.98
C TYR A 31 19.67 8.08 -8.95
N LEU A 32 21.01 8.17 -8.81
CA LEU A 32 21.66 9.14 -7.91
C LEU A 32 21.44 10.59 -8.36
N TYR A 33 21.25 10.81 -9.67
CA TYR A 33 20.84 12.12 -10.19
C TYR A 33 19.47 12.51 -9.65
N SER A 34 18.48 11.62 -9.79
CA SER A 34 17.13 11.85 -9.25
C SER A 34 17.15 12.01 -7.73
N ALA A 35 17.93 11.18 -7.03
CA ALA A 35 18.05 11.22 -5.57
C ALA A 35 18.45 12.60 -5.06
N VAL A 36 19.53 13.18 -5.58
CA VAL A 36 20.02 14.49 -5.11
C VAL A 36 19.07 15.63 -5.48
N ASN A 37 18.44 15.59 -6.66
CA ASN A 37 17.48 16.62 -7.05
C ASN A 37 16.22 16.59 -6.16
N LEU A 38 15.63 15.40 -5.97
CA LEU A 38 14.47 15.21 -5.10
C LEU A 38 14.79 15.57 -3.65
N LEU A 39 15.98 15.24 -3.17
CA LEU A 39 16.42 15.56 -1.81
C LEU A 39 16.54 17.08 -1.61
N GLN A 40 17.06 17.81 -2.59
CA GLN A 40 17.12 19.28 -2.54
C GLN A 40 15.71 19.89 -2.57
N ASP A 41 14.85 19.45 -3.49
CA ASP A 41 13.47 19.96 -3.61
C ASP A 41 12.70 19.73 -2.30
N SER A 42 12.92 18.57 -1.68
CA SER A 42 12.38 18.22 -0.37
C SER A 42 12.80 19.25 0.70
N VAL A 43 14.09 19.61 0.77
CA VAL A 43 14.62 20.57 1.75
C VAL A 43 14.09 21.98 1.48
N GLU A 44 14.01 22.40 0.22
CA GLU A 44 13.48 23.71 -0.14
C GLU A 44 12.01 23.87 0.24
N VAL A 45 11.17 22.87 -0.07
CA VAL A 45 9.76 22.89 0.31
C VAL A 45 9.60 22.93 1.84
N PHE A 46 10.44 22.19 2.58
CA PHE A 46 10.44 22.24 4.04
C PHE A 46 10.85 23.61 4.59
N LEU A 47 11.91 24.21 4.06
CA LEU A 47 12.34 25.56 4.45
C LEU A 47 11.27 26.60 4.17
N ILE A 48 10.51 26.46 3.08
CA ILE A 48 9.35 27.32 2.81
C ILE A 48 8.26 27.09 3.87
N ALA A 49 7.99 25.85 4.28
CA ALA A 49 7.03 25.57 5.36
C ALA A 49 7.45 26.23 6.68
N VAL A 50 8.73 26.08 7.06
CA VAL A 50 9.34 26.72 8.24
C VAL A 50 9.24 28.24 8.14
N ALA A 51 9.62 28.82 7.00
CA ALA A 51 9.58 30.26 6.79
C ALA A 51 8.17 30.83 6.96
N ASN A 52 7.16 30.17 6.39
CA ASN A 52 5.77 30.60 6.56
C ASN A 52 5.32 30.50 8.01
N PHE A 53 5.69 29.43 8.72
CA PHE A 53 5.33 29.27 10.14
C PHE A 53 5.92 30.38 11.02
N VAL A 54 7.18 30.75 10.79
CA VAL A 54 7.85 31.83 11.55
C VAL A 54 7.60 33.23 10.97
N ASN A 55 6.75 33.34 9.92
CA ASN A 55 6.48 34.56 9.18
C ASN A 55 7.76 35.26 8.66
N ALA A 56 8.72 34.48 8.16
CA ALA A 56 9.89 34.97 7.44
C ALA A 56 9.51 35.35 6.00
N ASN A 57 10.12 36.42 5.48
CA ASN A 57 9.76 36.97 4.19
C ASN A 57 10.62 36.36 3.07
N ILE A 58 10.11 35.29 2.45
CA ILE A 58 10.75 34.63 1.30
C ILE A 58 10.15 35.18 0.00
N ARG A 59 11.01 35.58 -0.94
CA ARG A 59 10.63 36.09 -2.27
C ARG A 59 10.74 34.97 -3.31
N GLU A 60 10.07 35.11 -4.45
CA GLU A 60 10.06 34.08 -5.51
C GLU A 60 11.46 33.70 -6.05
N ASN A 61 12.42 34.63 -5.99
CA ASN A 61 13.79 34.41 -6.48
C ASN A 61 14.82 34.31 -5.34
N THR A 62 14.38 33.95 -4.13
CA THR A 62 15.28 33.76 -2.98
C THR A 62 16.24 32.61 -3.25
N LYS A 63 17.55 32.88 -3.14
CA LYS A 63 18.58 31.85 -3.27
C LYS A 63 18.55 30.90 -2.08
N PHE A 64 19.01 29.67 -2.28
CA PHE A 64 18.95 28.63 -1.25
C PHE A 64 19.61 29.05 0.10
N ASP A 65 20.75 29.74 0.05
CA ASP A 65 21.48 30.23 1.22
C ASP A 65 20.74 31.32 1.99
N GLN A 66 19.91 32.11 1.31
CA GLN A 66 19.14 33.22 1.87
C GLN A 66 17.94 32.75 2.70
N TYR A 67 17.41 31.53 2.47
CA TYR A 67 16.37 30.95 3.33
C TYR A 67 16.82 30.91 4.79
N PHE A 68 18.07 30.48 5.03
CA PHE A 68 18.64 30.42 6.36
C PHE A 68 18.71 31.80 7.00
N GLU A 69 19.12 32.82 6.25
CA GLU A 69 19.25 34.19 6.75
C GLU A 69 17.90 34.75 7.16
N GLU A 70 16.87 34.60 6.31
CA GLU A 70 15.54 35.12 6.59
C GLU A 70 14.83 34.39 7.72
N ILE A 71 15.01 33.07 7.83
CA ILE A 71 14.44 32.28 8.93
C ILE A 71 15.17 32.59 10.24
N ASN A 72 16.52 32.61 10.26
CA ASN A 72 17.31 32.88 11.47
C ASN A 72 16.98 34.24 12.10
N LYS A 73 16.69 35.26 11.28
CA LYS A 73 16.20 36.57 11.78
C LYS A 73 14.93 36.46 12.63
N LYS A 74 14.08 35.46 12.39
CA LYS A 74 12.80 35.25 13.10
C LYS A 74 12.92 34.33 14.30
N ILE A 75 13.89 33.41 14.31
CA ILE A 75 14.05 32.43 15.38
C ILE A 75 15.18 32.76 16.38
N SER A 76 15.85 33.91 16.20
CA SER A 76 16.90 34.42 17.09
C SER A 76 16.49 34.37 18.57
N PRO A 77 17.38 33.94 19.49
CA PRO A 77 18.82 33.67 19.31
C PRO A 77 19.16 32.27 18.76
N LYS A 78 18.16 31.46 18.41
CA LYS A 78 18.39 30.15 17.79
C LYS A 78 18.73 30.31 16.31
N GLU A 79 19.41 29.32 15.76
CA GLU A 79 19.75 29.26 14.34
C GLU A 79 19.37 27.89 13.76
N LEU A 80 19.04 27.88 12.47
CA LEU A 80 18.85 26.63 11.74
C LEU A 80 20.16 25.83 11.67
N PRO A 81 20.12 24.54 12.00
CA PRO A 81 21.31 23.69 12.00
C PRO A 81 21.72 23.28 10.57
N PHE A 82 22.86 22.60 10.46
CA PHE A 82 23.35 21.93 9.24
C PHE A 82 23.53 22.77 7.96
N ARG A 83 23.51 24.10 8.04
CA ARG A 83 23.66 25.01 6.87
C ARG A 83 24.77 24.59 5.91
N GLY A 84 25.97 24.27 6.41
CA GLY A 84 27.11 23.89 5.58
C GLY A 84 26.89 22.61 4.76
N ARG A 85 26.29 21.57 5.37
CA ARG A 85 26.00 20.31 4.68
C ARG A 85 24.85 20.46 3.68
N LEU A 86 23.85 21.28 3.97
CA LEU A 86 22.76 21.56 3.04
C LEU A 86 23.23 22.43 1.86
N LEU A 87 24.19 23.33 2.05
CA LEU A 87 24.85 24.03 0.94
C LEU A 87 25.66 23.08 0.05
N LEU A 88 26.25 22.03 0.64
CA LEU A 88 26.91 20.97 -0.12
C LEU A 88 25.90 20.17 -0.96
N LEU A 89 24.73 19.81 -0.40
CA LEU A 89 23.62 19.21 -1.16
C LEU A 89 23.25 20.07 -2.37
N ASN A 90 23.05 21.37 -2.16
CA ASN A 90 22.76 22.33 -3.22
C ASN A 90 23.84 22.34 -4.31
N LYS A 91 25.13 22.26 -3.95
CA LYS A 91 26.24 22.13 -4.91
C LYS A 91 26.16 20.83 -5.72
N HIS A 92 25.90 19.69 -5.08
CA HIS A 92 25.72 18.41 -5.79
C HIS A 92 24.53 18.46 -6.75
N ARG A 93 23.43 19.10 -6.35
CA ARG A 93 22.25 19.30 -7.18
C ARG A 93 22.54 20.21 -8.38
N VAL A 94 23.29 21.31 -8.21
CA VAL A 94 23.78 22.14 -9.32
C VAL A 94 24.62 21.32 -10.30
N ASN A 95 25.58 20.57 -9.77
CA ASN A 95 26.48 19.70 -10.55
C ASN A 95 25.71 18.65 -11.36
N SER A 96 24.77 17.98 -10.72
CA SER A 96 23.90 16.98 -11.35
C SER A 96 23.03 17.59 -12.46
N LYS A 97 22.32 18.69 -12.17
CA LYS A 97 21.31 19.27 -13.07
C LYS A 97 21.90 20.02 -14.27
N HIS A 98 22.95 20.82 -14.05
CA HIS A 98 23.48 21.71 -15.08
C HIS A 98 24.70 21.15 -15.81
N TYR A 99 25.46 20.29 -15.14
CA TYR A 99 26.72 19.78 -15.67
C TYR A 99 26.67 18.27 -15.92
N GLY A 100 25.56 17.59 -15.58
CA GLY A 100 25.44 16.15 -15.76
C GLY A 100 26.47 15.35 -14.95
N ILE A 101 26.97 15.90 -13.85
CA ILE A 101 27.99 15.25 -13.02
C ILE A 101 27.29 14.33 -12.03
N GLN A 102 27.61 13.04 -12.10
CA GLN A 102 27.08 12.02 -11.20
C GLN A 102 27.46 12.32 -9.74
N PRO A 103 26.49 12.38 -8.82
CA PRO A 103 26.79 12.45 -7.40
C PRO A 103 27.42 11.15 -6.87
N PRO A 104 28.41 11.19 -5.97
CA PRO A 104 28.93 10.00 -5.32
C PRO A 104 27.85 9.36 -4.42
N ARG A 105 27.66 8.04 -4.52
CA ARG A 105 26.67 7.29 -3.73
C ARG A 105 26.82 7.48 -2.22
N SER A 106 28.05 7.35 -1.71
CA SER A 106 28.36 7.55 -0.29
C SER A 106 27.99 8.95 0.20
N GLU A 107 28.13 9.97 -0.67
CA GLU A 107 27.72 11.33 -0.33
C GLU A 107 26.20 11.47 -0.35
N CYS A 108 25.49 10.85 -1.30
CA CYS A 108 24.02 10.81 -1.31
C CYS A 108 23.46 10.17 -0.03
N GLU A 109 23.98 9.01 0.37
CA GLU A 109 23.59 8.31 1.58
C GLU A 109 23.87 9.15 2.83
N SER A 110 25.03 9.80 2.90
CA SER A 110 25.36 10.72 3.99
C SER A 110 24.42 11.93 4.04
N LEU A 111 24.09 12.51 2.88
CA LEU A 111 23.21 13.67 2.80
C LEU A 111 21.75 13.33 3.15
N ILE A 112 21.28 12.11 2.85
CA ILE A 112 19.97 11.62 3.31
C ILE A 112 19.90 11.65 4.84
N ASN A 113 20.91 11.13 5.52
CA ASN A 113 20.95 11.12 6.99
C ASN A 113 20.97 12.54 7.55
N VAL A 114 21.79 13.43 6.97
CA VAL A 114 21.84 14.85 7.36
C VAL A 114 20.48 15.53 7.18
N VAL A 115 19.77 15.26 6.09
CA VAL A 115 18.45 15.86 5.84
C VAL A 115 17.42 15.32 6.83
N ASN A 116 17.48 14.04 7.18
CA ASN A 116 16.62 13.45 8.21
C ASN A 116 16.84 14.13 9.57
N GLU A 117 18.10 14.21 10.02
CA GLU A 117 18.48 14.89 11.27
C GLU A 117 18.06 16.36 11.27
N PHE A 118 18.22 17.04 10.14
CA PHE A 118 17.78 18.42 9.96
C PHE A 118 16.25 18.56 10.12
N TYR A 119 15.47 17.67 9.51
CA TYR A 119 14.01 17.69 9.64
C TYR A 119 13.54 17.45 11.07
N ASP A 120 14.12 16.48 11.76
CA ASP A 120 13.78 16.18 13.15
C ASP A 120 14.13 17.33 14.08
N GLU A 121 15.36 17.84 13.97
CA GLU A 121 15.84 18.92 14.82
C GLU A 121 15.04 20.21 14.60
N VAL A 122 14.77 20.59 13.35
CA VAL A 122 14.01 21.80 13.04
C VAL A 122 12.54 21.62 13.39
N SER A 123 11.92 20.47 13.12
CA SER A 123 10.51 20.26 13.45
C SER A 123 10.28 20.31 14.96
N SER A 124 11.16 19.67 15.73
CA SER A 124 11.10 19.71 17.19
C SER A 124 11.33 21.12 17.74
N LYS A 125 12.34 21.84 17.23
CA LYS A 125 12.68 23.18 17.74
C LYS A 125 11.73 24.29 17.30
N VAL A 126 11.18 24.20 16.09
CA VAL A 126 10.37 25.27 15.47
C VAL A 126 8.88 24.96 15.59
N PHE A 127 8.45 23.77 15.19
CA PHE A 127 7.03 23.42 15.23
C PHE A 127 6.62 22.85 16.60
N GLY A 128 7.54 22.27 17.37
CA GLY A 128 7.25 21.59 18.62
C GLY A 128 6.73 20.15 18.45
N TYR A 129 6.92 19.56 17.26
CA TYR A 129 6.46 18.21 16.93
C TYR A 129 7.59 17.41 16.27
N ASN A 130 7.49 16.07 16.29
CA ASN A 130 8.37 15.21 15.49
C ASN A 130 7.97 15.29 14.01
N TYR A 131 8.94 15.42 13.10
CA TYR A 131 8.72 15.48 11.65
C TYR A 131 7.92 14.29 11.12
N ASP A 132 8.14 13.09 11.67
CA ASP A 132 7.44 11.85 11.32
C ASP A 132 5.94 11.92 11.63
N SER A 133 5.58 12.59 12.72
CA SER A 133 4.20 12.67 13.22
C SER A 133 3.32 13.69 12.47
N LEU A 134 3.96 14.64 11.79
CA LEU A 134 3.30 15.82 11.21
C LEU A 134 2.74 15.59 9.79
N SER A 135 3.10 14.51 9.08
CA SER A 135 2.83 14.44 7.64
C SER A 135 2.27 13.13 7.09
N LEU A 136 2.56 11.98 7.69
CA LEU A 136 2.25 10.71 7.03
C LEU A 136 0.79 10.31 7.17
N LEU A 137 0.18 10.61 8.31
CA LEU A 137 -1.22 10.29 8.58
C LEU A 137 -2.15 10.96 7.56
N ASP A 138 -1.86 12.22 7.19
CA ASP A 138 -2.66 12.99 6.25
C ASP A 138 -2.56 12.47 4.80
N LEU A 139 -1.48 11.73 4.48
CA LEU A 139 -1.31 11.07 3.17
C LEU A 139 -2.13 9.80 3.02
N LEU A 140 -2.61 9.23 4.13
CA LEU A 140 -3.44 8.03 4.09
C LEU A 140 -4.81 8.33 3.48
N GLU A 141 -5.30 7.36 2.71
CA GLU A 141 -6.67 7.35 2.20
C GLU A 141 -7.67 7.31 3.36
N GLU A 142 -8.78 8.04 3.22
CA GLU A 142 -9.88 8.03 4.20
C GLU A 142 -10.40 6.60 4.38
N SER A 143 -10.21 6.06 5.58
CA SER A 143 -10.48 4.66 5.91
C SER A 143 -10.52 4.47 7.42
N GLU A 144 -11.14 3.37 7.88
CA GLU A 144 -11.15 2.99 9.30
C GLU A 144 -9.72 2.86 9.87
N CYS A 145 -8.75 2.43 9.05
CA CYS A 145 -7.34 2.41 9.41
C CYS A 145 -6.81 3.80 9.79
N LYS A 146 -7.18 4.83 9.01
CA LYS A 146 -6.77 6.22 9.25
C LYS A 146 -7.41 6.77 10.52
N ASP A 147 -8.66 6.42 10.80
CA ASP A 147 -9.36 6.82 12.02
C ASP A 147 -8.63 6.29 13.27
N HIS A 148 -8.26 5.01 13.26
CA HIS A 148 -7.47 4.41 14.35
C HIS A 148 -6.10 5.08 14.51
N LEU A 149 -5.40 5.38 13.41
CA LEU A 149 -4.12 6.08 13.51
C LEU A 149 -4.26 7.54 13.98
N ALA A 150 -5.37 8.21 13.68
CA ALA A 150 -5.67 9.52 14.24
C ALA A 150 -5.86 9.46 15.76
N LEU A 151 -6.62 8.47 16.25
CA LEU A 151 -6.77 8.22 17.69
C LEU A 151 -5.43 7.86 18.34
N ALA A 152 -4.60 7.05 17.67
CA ALA A 152 -3.28 6.68 18.17
C ALA A 152 -2.37 7.92 18.33
N LYS A 153 -2.47 8.87 17.40
CA LYS A 153 -1.74 10.14 17.44
C LYS A 153 -2.19 11.00 18.62
N GLU A 154 -3.50 11.21 18.78
CA GLU A 154 -4.06 11.96 19.90
C GLU A 154 -3.63 11.34 21.24
N ALA A 155 -3.75 10.02 21.37
CA ALA A 155 -3.29 9.29 22.54
C ALA A 155 -1.79 9.47 22.80
N LEU A 156 -0.96 9.48 21.76
CA LEU A 156 0.49 9.68 21.89
C LEU A 156 0.83 11.10 22.37
N GLU A 157 0.12 12.11 21.86
CA GLU A 157 0.25 13.51 22.29
C GLU A 157 -0.18 13.70 23.75
N GLU A 158 -1.21 12.96 24.19
CA GLU A 158 -1.69 12.90 25.57
C GLU A 158 -0.85 12.00 26.50
N LYS A 159 0.20 11.35 25.97
CA LYS A 159 1.06 10.37 26.67
C LYS A 159 0.32 9.12 27.16
N ASN A 160 -0.82 8.80 26.55
CA ASN A 160 -1.52 7.54 26.74
C ASN A 160 -0.92 6.45 25.83
N TYR A 161 0.26 5.96 26.21
CA TYR A 161 1.06 5.04 25.39
C TYR A 161 0.39 3.67 25.18
N VAL A 162 -0.40 3.21 26.15
CA VAL A 162 -1.18 1.97 26.05
C VAL A 162 -2.22 2.09 24.94
N LEU A 163 -2.98 3.19 24.92
CA LEU A 163 -3.98 3.43 23.88
C LEU A 163 -3.30 3.60 22.51
N THR A 164 -2.16 4.28 22.43
CA THR A 164 -1.38 4.36 21.18
C THR A 164 -1.05 2.98 20.63
N ALA A 165 -0.59 2.05 21.46
CA ALA A 165 -0.27 0.68 21.04
C ALA A 165 -1.51 -0.08 20.56
N PHE A 166 -2.65 0.03 21.27
CA PHE A 166 -3.91 -0.59 20.88
C PHE A 166 -4.41 -0.10 19.52
N GLU A 167 -4.45 1.23 19.32
CA GLU A 167 -4.98 1.82 18.10
C GLU A 167 -4.06 1.54 16.89
N CYS A 168 -2.73 1.53 17.08
CA CYS A 168 -1.80 1.11 16.03
C CYS A 168 -2.02 -0.36 15.62
N ARG A 169 -2.20 -1.26 16.59
CA ARG A 169 -2.50 -2.66 16.30
C ARG A 169 -3.82 -2.83 15.57
N LYS A 170 -4.89 -2.13 15.96
CA LYS A 170 -6.18 -2.19 15.26
C LYS A 170 -6.04 -1.78 13.80
N ALA A 171 -5.23 -0.77 13.51
CA ALA A 171 -4.93 -0.36 12.14
C ALA A 171 -4.20 -1.48 11.35
N ILE A 172 -3.20 -2.13 11.96
CA ILE A 172 -2.54 -3.32 11.38
C ILE A 172 -3.53 -4.46 11.15
N TYR A 173 -4.43 -4.71 12.09
CA TYR A 173 -5.44 -5.75 11.98
C TYR A 173 -6.34 -5.53 10.75
N ILE A 174 -6.89 -4.33 10.61
CA ILE A 174 -7.78 -4.00 9.49
C ILE A 174 -7.05 -4.17 8.16
N GLU A 175 -5.84 -3.62 8.07
CA GLU A 175 -5.09 -3.56 6.81
C GLU A 175 -4.47 -4.90 6.40
N ILE A 176 -4.08 -5.73 7.38
CA ILE A 176 -3.27 -6.95 7.19
C ILE A 176 -3.94 -8.17 7.81
N GLU A 177 -4.11 -8.20 9.13
CA GLU A 177 -4.38 -9.46 9.87
C GLU A 177 -5.79 -10.01 9.63
N SER A 178 -6.76 -9.16 9.34
CA SER A 178 -8.14 -9.55 9.00
C SER A 178 -8.20 -10.53 7.82
N LYS A 179 -7.19 -10.52 6.95
CA LYS A 179 -7.04 -11.46 5.83
C LYS A 179 -6.66 -12.87 6.29
N TYR A 180 -6.19 -13.03 7.52
CA TYR A 180 -5.75 -14.28 8.15
C TYR A 180 -6.74 -14.77 9.21
N ASP A 181 -7.93 -14.16 9.30
CA ASP A 181 -9.01 -14.57 10.19
C ASP A 181 -9.60 -15.92 9.74
N ILE A 182 -9.58 -16.89 10.66
CA ILE A 182 -10.13 -18.24 10.46
C ILE A 182 -11.48 -18.47 11.18
N SER A 183 -12.04 -17.47 11.86
CA SER A 183 -13.26 -17.59 12.66
C SER A 183 -14.46 -18.12 11.86
N LYS A 184 -14.54 -17.74 10.58
CA LYS A 184 -15.59 -18.19 9.64
C LYS A 184 -15.56 -19.70 9.37
N PHE A 185 -14.43 -20.36 9.61
CA PHE A 185 -14.28 -21.80 9.37
C PHE A 185 -14.62 -22.66 10.60
N ALA A 186 -14.95 -22.05 11.75
CA ALA A 186 -15.26 -22.78 12.98
C ALA A 186 -16.48 -23.71 12.82
N ASN A 187 -17.52 -23.24 12.12
CA ASN A 187 -18.78 -23.98 11.90
C ASN A 187 -18.98 -24.36 10.43
N ALA A 188 -17.89 -24.57 9.70
CA ALA A 188 -17.88 -24.79 8.26
C ALA A 188 -18.56 -26.11 7.83
N ASN A 189 -19.65 -26.02 7.05
CA ASN A 189 -20.09 -27.13 6.19
C ASN A 189 -19.41 -27.01 4.82
N THR A 190 -18.61 -28.01 4.44
CA THR A 190 -17.75 -28.01 3.25
C THR A 190 -18.46 -27.94 1.90
N GLU A 191 -19.80 -28.03 1.87
CA GLU A 191 -20.61 -27.98 0.65
C GLU A 191 -21.14 -26.57 0.30
N ASP A 192 -20.92 -25.57 1.16
CA ASP A 192 -21.34 -24.19 0.88
C ASP A 192 -20.35 -23.48 -0.07
N LEU A 193 -20.83 -23.11 -1.26
CA LEU A 193 -20.11 -22.33 -2.28
C LEU A 193 -19.56 -21.01 -1.71
N LYS A 194 -20.28 -20.37 -0.78
CA LYS A 194 -19.81 -19.14 -0.12
C LYS A 194 -18.56 -19.41 0.71
N LEU A 195 -18.56 -20.51 1.46
CA LEU A 195 -17.43 -20.92 2.29
C LEU A 195 -16.21 -21.30 1.44
N MET A 196 -16.41 -21.95 0.29
CA MET A 196 -15.32 -22.24 -0.66
C MET A 196 -14.66 -20.97 -1.17
N PHE A 197 -15.45 -19.95 -1.50
CA PHE A 197 -14.94 -18.65 -1.93
C PHE A 197 -14.16 -17.94 -0.79
N GLU A 198 -14.70 -17.96 0.42
CA GLU A 198 -14.03 -17.40 1.60
C GLU A 198 -12.70 -18.12 1.93
N LYS A 199 -12.64 -19.45 1.80
CA LYS A 199 -11.39 -20.22 1.94
C LYS A 199 -10.32 -19.80 0.93
N SER A 200 -10.73 -19.39 -0.27
CA SER A 200 -9.81 -18.95 -1.33
C SER A 200 -9.27 -17.54 -1.13
N ILE A 201 -9.98 -16.66 -0.41
CA ILE A 201 -9.55 -15.27 -0.15
C ILE A 201 -8.74 -15.17 1.13
N CYS A 202 -9.09 -15.97 2.15
CA CYS A 202 -8.35 -16.02 3.39
C CYS A 202 -6.89 -16.45 3.13
N LYS A 203 -5.94 -15.75 3.74
CA LYS A 203 -4.49 -15.95 3.60
C LYS A 203 -3.88 -16.83 4.69
N ALA A 204 -4.68 -17.27 5.65
CA ALA A 204 -4.22 -18.25 6.64
C ALA A 204 -3.71 -19.53 5.97
N PRO A 205 -2.79 -20.27 6.62
CA PRO A 205 -2.33 -21.56 6.13
C PRO A 205 -3.50 -22.52 5.90
N TYR A 206 -3.40 -23.38 4.88
CA TYR A 206 -4.49 -24.30 4.52
C TYR A 206 -4.94 -25.17 5.70
N TYR A 207 -4.00 -25.66 6.52
CA TYR A 207 -4.29 -26.50 7.68
C TYR A 207 -5.10 -25.76 8.77
N ALA A 208 -5.01 -24.43 8.84
CA ALA A 208 -5.68 -23.63 9.86
C ALA A 208 -7.15 -23.33 9.49
N LYS A 209 -7.55 -23.58 8.24
CA LYS A 209 -8.91 -23.34 7.73
C LYS A 209 -9.85 -24.54 7.93
N GLU A 210 -9.50 -25.45 8.81
CA GLU A 210 -10.25 -26.66 9.12
C GLU A 210 -10.86 -26.57 10.52
N SER A 211 -12.13 -26.96 10.68
CA SER A 211 -12.84 -26.89 11.97
C SER A 211 -12.09 -27.65 13.07
N ASN A 212 -11.59 -28.84 12.75
CA ASN A 212 -10.77 -29.64 13.66
C ASN A 212 -9.51 -28.94 14.17
N TYR A 213 -8.91 -28.03 13.38
CA TYR A 213 -7.78 -27.23 13.83
C TYR A 213 -8.25 -26.15 14.80
N ILE A 214 -9.34 -25.47 14.46
CA ILE A 214 -9.93 -24.40 15.27
C ILE A 214 -10.32 -24.93 16.65
N ASP A 215 -11.07 -26.03 16.71
CA ASP A 215 -11.53 -26.65 17.95
C ASP A 215 -10.37 -27.04 18.89
N LYS A 216 -9.19 -27.32 18.33
CA LYS A 216 -8.01 -27.76 19.09
C LYS A 216 -7.09 -26.62 19.49
N ASN A 217 -7.00 -25.54 18.69
CA ASN A 217 -5.95 -24.53 18.82
C ASN A 217 -6.49 -23.15 19.18
N VAL A 218 -7.78 -22.86 18.98
CA VAL A 218 -8.38 -21.58 19.33
C VAL A 218 -8.95 -21.64 20.74
N ASN A 219 -8.22 -21.06 21.70
CA ASN A 219 -8.64 -21.00 23.10
C ASN A 219 -9.11 -19.59 23.52
N GLU A 220 -8.67 -18.57 22.79
CA GLU A 220 -9.02 -17.17 22.98
C GLU A 220 -9.28 -16.48 21.64
N PRO A 221 -10.03 -15.35 21.59
CA PRO A 221 -10.43 -14.71 20.34
C PRO A 221 -9.26 -14.34 19.42
N THR A 222 -8.11 -13.94 19.98
CA THR A 222 -6.92 -13.58 19.21
C THR A 222 -6.29 -14.76 18.48
N ASN A 223 -6.55 -16.01 18.91
CA ASN A 223 -6.05 -17.21 18.21
C ASN A 223 -6.78 -17.47 16.87
N TYR A 224 -7.85 -16.73 16.55
CA TYR A 224 -8.45 -16.78 15.22
C TYR A 224 -7.60 -16.13 14.13
N ILE A 225 -6.52 -15.42 14.50
CA ILE A 225 -5.58 -14.87 13.54
C ILE A 225 -4.40 -15.82 13.41
N VAL A 226 -4.29 -16.49 12.25
CA VAL A 226 -3.20 -17.43 11.99
C VAL A 226 -2.42 -16.98 10.76
N LEU A 227 -1.27 -16.34 11.01
CA LEU A 227 -0.41 -15.80 9.96
C LEU A 227 0.32 -16.90 9.20
N ASP A 228 0.23 -16.88 7.87
CA ASP A 228 1.21 -17.54 7.02
C ASP A 228 2.41 -16.60 6.83
N HIS A 229 3.46 -16.81 7.62
CA HIS A 229 4.64 -15.94 7.64
C HIS A 229 5.28 -15.80 6.26
N SER A 230 5.37 -16.88 5.48
CA SER A 230 6.00 -16.85 4.15
C SER A 230 5.21 -15.98 3.19
N VAL A 231 3.87 -16.16 3.16
CA VAL A 231 2.99 -15.34 2.32
C VAL A 231 3.03 -13.88 2.77
N LEU A 232 2.96 -13.62 4.08
CA LEU A 232 2.98 -12.27 4.62
C LEU A 232 4.28 -11.54 4.29
N GLU A 233 5.44 -12.17 4.50
CA GLU A 233 6.74 -11.56 4.21
C GLU A 233 6.91 -11.25 2.72
N GLN A 234 6.45 -12.13 1.83
CA GLN A 234 6.44 -11.86 0.39
C GLN A 234 5.60 -10.63 0.04
N GLU A 235 4.45 -10.44 0.69
CA GLU A 235 3.61 -9.27 0.49
C GLU A 235 4.24 -7.99 1.03
N LEU A 236 4.81 -8.04 2.23
CA LEU A 236 5.51 -6.90 2.82
C LEU A 236 6.68 -6.45 1.93
N ILE A 237 7.49 -7.40 1.43
CA ILE A 237 8.56 -7.11 0.46
C ILE A 237 8.00 -6.48 -0.81
N LYS A 238 6.90 -7.02 -1.35
CA LYS A 238 6.23 -6.49 -2.54
C LYS A 238 5.76 -5.05 -2.36
N TYR A 239 5.37 -4.67 -1.13
CA TYR A 239 5.00 -3.30 -0.77
C TYR A 239 6.21 -2.40 -0.44
N GLY A 240 7.42 -2.95 -0.42
CA GLY A 240 8.64 -2.21 -0.05
C GLY A 240 8.78 -1.95 1.44
N ILE A 241 8.09 -2.72 2.28
CA ILE A 241 8.13 -2.60 3.75
C ILE A 241 9.33 -3.37 4.30
N ASP A 242 10.03 -2.75 5.26
CA ASP A 242 11.07 -3.45 6.02
C ASP A 242 10.45 -4.51 6.96
N LEU A 243 10.93 -5.75 6.84
CA LEU A 243 10.37 -6.87 7.62
C LEU A 243 10.58 -6.69 9.13
N ASN A 244 11.73 -6.14 9.54
CA ASN A 244 12.00 -5.94 10.96
C ASN A 244 11.08 -4.87 11.54
N MET A 245 10.82 -3.80 10.80
CA MET A 245 9.85 -2.76 11.16
C MET A 245 8.46 -3.36 11.43
N PHE A 246 7.94 -4.17 10.49
CA PHE A 246 6.64 -4.82 10.68
C PHE A 246 6.65 -5.74 11.90
N TRP A 247 7.63 -6.64 12.00
CA TRP A 247 7.69 -7.61 13.10
C TRP A 247 7.95 -6.95 14.46
N ASN A 248 8.61 -5.80 14.50
CA ASN A 248 8.77 -5.03 15.74
C ASN A 248 7.44 -4.42 16.17
N VAL A 249 6.70 -3.75 15.27
CA VAL A 249 5.35 -3.27 15.58
C VAL A 249 4.48 -4.42 16.06
N TRP A 250 4.47 -5.53 15.33
CA TRP A 250 3.67 -6.71 15.65
C TRP A 250 3.97 -7.30 17.03
N ARG A 251 5.25 -7.34 17.45
CA ARG A 251 5.68 -7.88 18.76
C ARG A 251 5.57 -6.89 19.91
N LEU A 252 5.65 -5.59 19.63
CA LEU A 252 5.61 -4.52 20.63
C LEU A 252 4.18 -4.02 20.90
N THR A 253 3.20 -4.57 20.19
CA THR A 253 1.79 -4.26 20.39
C THR A 253 1.03 -5.52 20.80
N PRO A 254 0.00 -5.38 21.62
CA PRO A 254 -0.80 -6.51 22.10
C PRO A 254 -1.61 -7.14 20.97
N ASP A 255 -1.99 -8.40 21.10
CA ASP A 255 -2.88 -9.03 20.13
C ASP A 255 -4.30 -8.46 20.20
N VAL A 256 -4.93 -8.31 19.04
CA VAL A 256 -6.32 -7.86 18.93
C VAL A 256 -7.11 -8.76 17.99
N PHE A 257 -8.42 -8.82 18.19
CA PHE A 257 -9.34 -9.48 17.29
C PHE A 257 -10.65 -8.70 17.20
N ARG A 258 -11.23 -8.62 16.00
CA ARG A 258 -12.52 -7.95 15.78
C ARG A 258 -13.62 -8.96 15.49
N PHE A 259 -14.63 -8.99 16.35
CA PHE A 259 -15.80 -9.83 16.13
C PHE A 259 -16.69 -9.29 14.99
N GLU A 260 -17.48 -10.18 14.39
CA GLU A 260 -18.62 -9.78 13.57
C GLU A 260 -19.59 -8.95 14.44
N GLY A 261 -19.75 -7.67 14.10
CA GLY A 261 -20.43 -6.66 14.94
C GLY A 261 -19.53 -5.52 15.43
N GLY A 262 -18.22 -5.58 15.16
CA GLY A 262 -17.31 -4.45 15.39
C GLY A 262 -16.73 -4.33 16.79
N ARG A 263 -17.12 -5.22 17.71
CA ARG A 263 -16.51 -5.30 19.05
C ARG A 263 -15.07 -5.82 18.94
N TRP A 264 -14.16 -5.19 19.67
CA TRP A 264 -12.76 -5.62 19.77
C TRP A 264 -12.53 -6.50 21.01
N ALA A 265 -11.79 -7.58 20.84
CA ALA A 265 -11.04 -8.25 21.90
C ALA A 265 -9.59 -7.75 21.84
N ILE A 266 -9.03 -7.44 23.00
CA ILE A 266 -7.66 -6.99 23.17
C ILE A 266 -7.03 -7.89 24.22
N LYS A 267 -5.84 -8.41 23.95
CA LYS A 267 -5.10 -9.25 24.87
C LYS A 267 -4.21 -8.39 25.75
N ASP A 268 -4.59 -8.25 27.01
CA ASP A 268 -3.86 -7.43 27.98
C ASP A 268 -2.62 -8.16 28.52
N GLU A 269 -1.54 -8.17 27.74
CA GLU A 269 -0.26 -8.76 28.15
C GLU A 269 0.53 -7.77 29.01
N PHE A 270 0.62 -8.02 30.32
CA PHE A 270 1.23 -7.10 31.29
C PHE A 270 2.66 -6.67 30.93
N ASP A 271 3.45 -7.56 30.31
CA ASP A 271 4.82 -7.25 29.90
C ASP A 271 4.89 -6.24 28.75
N LEU A 272 3.92 -6.30 27.82
CA LEU A 272 3.78 -5.36 26.71
C LEU A 272 3.12 -4.05 27.15
N LEU A 273 2.21 -4.11 28.12
CA LEU A 273 1.45 -2.96 28.63
C LEU A 273 2.15 -2.22 29.78
N ASN A 274 3.43 -2.49 30.00
CA ASN A 274 4.24 -1.74 30.96
C ASN A 274 4.46 -0.30 30.45
N GLU A 275 3.93 0.69 31.18
CA GLU A 275 3.97 2.10 30.77
C GLU A 275 5.38 2.66 30.57
N GLU A 276 6.36 2.29 31.41
CA GLU A 276 7.74 2.77 31.28
C GLU A 276 8.36 2.29 29.97
N LYS A 277 8.17 1.02 29.61
CA LYS A 277 8.63 0.48 28.33
C LYS A 277 7.90 1.12 27.16
N LEU A 278 6.57 1.25 27.26
CA LEU A 278 5.75 1.83 26.21
C LEU A 278 6.07 3.30 25.97
N MET A 279 6.46 4.06 26.99
CA MET A 279 6.93 5.43 26.84
C MET A 279 8.11 5.54 25.87
N GLU A 280 9.02 4.57 25.90
CA GLU A 280 10.20 4.54 25.02
C GLU A 280 9.85 4.08 23.59
N VAL A 281 8.93 3.12 23.43
CA VAL A 281 8.66 2.49 22.13
C VAL A 281 7.42 3.02 21.40
N ALA A 282 6.47 3.66 22.07
CA ALA A 282 5.22 4.12 21.46
C ALA A 282 5.41 5.11 20.29
N PRO A 283 6.35 6.08 20.35
CA PRO A 283 6.64 6.92 19.19
C PRO A 283 7.10 6.11 17.97
N TYR A 284 7.93 5.09 18.19
CA TYR A 284 8.40 4.18 17.13
C TYR A 284 7.26 3.33 16.56
N ILE A 285 6.41 2.76 17.44
CA ILE A 285 5.24 1.96 17.04
C ILE A 285 4.33 2.80 16.14
N TYR A 286 4.00 4.01 16.58
CA TYR A 286 3.13 4.91 15.82
C TYR A 286 3.72 5.24 14.45
N ALA A 287 4.96 5.78 14.41
CA ALA A 287 5.60 6.16 13.15
C ALA A 287 5.71 4.99 12.17
N SER A 288 6.18 3.84 12.65
CA SER A 288 6.32 2.62 11.85
C SER A 288 4.97 2.13 11.29
N THR A 289 3.91 2.19 12.10
CA THR A 289 2.58 1.74 11.67
C THR A 289 2.02 2.63 10.54
N VAL A 290 2.18 3.95 10.67
CA VAL A 290 1.75 4.88 9.61
C VAL A 290 2.53 4.62 8.31
N GLU A 291 3.85 4.38 8.40
CA GLU A 291 4.68 4.06 7.23
C GLU A 291 4.27 2.75 6.54
N ILE A 292 4.03 1.70 7.32
CA ILE A 292 3.56 0.40 6.82
C ILE A 292 2.25 0.57 6.03
N ILE A 293 1.27 1.27 6.61
CA ILE A 293 -0.05 1.43 5.98
C ILE A 293 0.06 2.32 4.73
N LEU A 294 0.86 3.39 4.77
CA LEU A 294 1.06 4.25 3.61
C LEU A 294 1.73 3.48 2.46
N ALA A 295 2.71 2.62 2.73
CA ALA A 295 3.37 1.81 1.73
C ALA A 295 2.38 0.85 1.04
N ILE A 296 1.49 0.21 1.81
CA ILE A 296 0.44 -0.67 1.30
C ILE A 296 -0.53 0.09 0.39
N GLN A 297 -1.04 1.24 0.84
CA GLN A 297 -1.98 2.05 0.07
C GLN A 297 -1.33 2.60 -1.22
N SER A 298 -0.10 3.10 -1.11
CA SER A 298 0.67 3.60 -2.26
C SER A 298 0.90 2.50 -3.31
N TYR A 299 1.23 1.28 -2.88
CA TYR A 299 1.37 0.15 -3.79
C TYR A 299 0.05 -0.15 -4.51
N ARG A 300 -1.07 -0.21 -3.79
CA ARG A 300 -2.39 -0.50 -4.39
C ARG A 300 -2.82 0.56 -5.40
N LYS A 301 -2.59 1.83 -5.10
CA LYS A 301 -2.88 2.95 -6.00
C LYS A 301 -2.08 2.89 -7.30
N ASN A 302 -0.82 2.46 -7.21
CA ASN A 302 0.07 2.36 -8.36
C ASN A 302 -0.04 1.02 -9.10
N ALA A 303 -0.71 0.03 -8.53
CA ALA A 303 -0.95 -1.26 -9.17
C ALA A 303 -1.91 -1.07 -10.35
N ILE A 304 -1.37 -1.16 -11.57
CA ILE A 304 -2.18 -1.16 -12.79
C ILE A 304 -3.04 -2.43 -12.78
N GLN A 305 -4.33 -2.28 -12.50
CA GLN A 305 -5.27 -3.37 -12.65
C GLN A 305 -5.56 -3.58 -14.13
N LYS A 306 -5.45 -4.83 -14.58
CA LYS A 306 -5.92 -5.20 -15.91
C LYS A 306 -7.44 -5.05 -15.89
N ASN A 307 -7.97 -4.04 -16.59
CA ASN A 307 -9.40 -3.95 -16.83
C ASN A 307 -9.83 -5.25 -17.53
N MET A 308 -10.69 -6.04 -16.89
CA MET A 308 -11.32 -7.17 -17.56
C MET A 308 -12.23 -6.59 -18.65
N VAL A 309 -11.78 -6.67 -19.89
CA VAL A 309 -12.58 -6.29 -21.05
C VAL A 309 -13.43 -7.49 -21.42
N TYR A 310 -14.73 -7.37 -21.19
CA TYR A 310 -15.72 -8.31 -21.68
C TYR A 310 -16.12 -7.92 -23.10
N SER A 311 -16.24 -8.90 -23.99
CA SER A 311 -16.77 -8.69 -25.35
C SER A 311 -18.12 -9.36 -25.47
N GLU A 312 -19.15 -8.59 -25.83
CA GLU A 312 -20.44 -9.16 -26.21
C GLU A 312 -20.32 -9.78 -27.61
N ILE A 313 -20.59 -11.08 -27.71
CA ILE A 313 -20.53 -11.85 -28.95
C ILE A 313 -21.92 -12.28 -29.39
N THR A 314 -22.19 -12.14 -30.68
CA THR A 314 -23.45 -12.45 -31.35
C THR A 314 -23.34 -13.83 -31.97
N LEU A 315 -24.35 -14.65 -31.71
CA LEU A 315 -24.41 -16.05 -32.10
C LEU A 315 -25.13 -16.19 -33.46
N ALA A 316 -24.57 -17.00 -34.37
CA ALA A 316 -25.11 -17.20 -35.73
C ALA A 316 -26.02 -18.43 -35.86
N GLY A 317 -25.96 -19.36 -34.91
CA GLY A 317 -26.64 -20.65 -34.96
C GLY A 317 -27.77 -20.82 -33.95
N GLU A 318 -28.59 -21.84 -34.17
CA GLU A 318 -29.58 -22.33 -33.21
C GLU A 318 -28.99 -23.54 -32.48
N GLN A 319 -29.15 -23.62 -31.15
CA GLN A 319 -28.65 -24.73 -30.33
C GLN A 319 -27.12 -24.92 -30.39
N ILE A 320 -26.37 -23.92 -29.91
CA ILE A 320 -24.91 -23.93 -30.00
C ILE A 320 -24.30 -24.77 -28.86
N PRO A 321 -23.46 -25.79 -29.17
CA PRO A 321 -22.81 -26.60 -28.15
C PRO A 321 -21.74 -25.80 -27.40
N VAL A 322 -21.74 -25.93 -26.08
CA VAL A 322 -20.72 -25.36 -25.19
C VAL A 322 -19.81 -26.48 -24.71
N TYR A 323 -18.56 -26.42 -25.11
CA TYR A 323 -17.54 -27.44 -24.85
C TYR A 323 -16.80 -27.18 -23.54
N LYS A 324 -16.38 -28.26 -22.87
CA LYS A 324 -15.54 -28.16 -21.65
C LYS A 324 -14.12 -27.65 -21.94
N LYS A 325 -13.62 -27.86 -23.17
CA LYS A 325 -12.29 -27.47 -23.65
C LYS A 325 -12.44 -26.80 -25.01
N ALA A 326 -11.46 -25.99 -25.41
CA ALA A 326 -11.35 -25.43 -26.75
C ALA A 326 -10.98 -26.53 -27.77
N ASP A 327 -11.90 -27.45 -28.03
CA ASP A 327 -11.71 -28.61 -28.88
C ASP A 327 -13.08 -29.16 -29.30
N SER A 328 -13.27 -29.36 -30.60
CA SER A 328 -14.51 -29.88 -31.20
C SER A 328 -14.87 -31.29 -30.72
N LYS A 329 -13.88 -32.06 -30.26
CA LYS A 329 -14.06 -33.41 -29.70
C LYS A 329 -14.28 -33.41 -28.20
N SER A 330 -14.29 -32.24 -27.56
CA SER A 330 -14.48 -32.12 -26.12
C SER A 330 -15.91 -32.44 -25.70
N LYS A 331 -16.08 -32.82 -24.43
CA LYS A 331 -17.40 -33.05 -23.84
C LYS A 331 -18.23 -31.76 -23.90
N VAL A 332 -19.42 -31.85 -24.48
CA VAL A 332 -20.44 -30.80 -24.43
C VAL A 332 -20.99 -30.71 -23.00
N LEU A 333 -20.85 -29.55 -22.37
CA LEU A 333 -21.36 -29.25 -21.03
C LEU A 333 -22.82 -28.83 -21.06
N SER A 334 -23.17 -28.00 -22.04
CA SER A 334 -24.51 -27.46 -22.22
C SER A 334 -24.74 -27.05 -23.67
N ILE A 335 -25.98 -26.70 -24.00
CA ILE A 335 -26.38 -26.20 -25.31
C ILE A 335 -27.04 -24.85 -25.09
N ILE A 336 -26.58 -23.83 -25.81
CA ILE A 336 -27.18 -22.49 -25.75
C ILE A 336 -28.53 -22.54 -26.49
N PRO A 337 -29.65 -22.25 -25.82
CA PRO A 337 -30.96 -22.29 -26.44
C PRO A 337 -31.13 -21.15 -27.46
N LYS A 338 -32.03 -21.36 -28.44
CA LYS A 338 -32.22 -20.51 -29.63
C LYS A 338 -32.59 -19.05 -29.31
N GLU A 339 -33.20 -18.84 -28.15
CA GLU A 339 -33.65 -17.53 -27.68
C GLU A 339 -32.47 -16.61 -27.32
N ILE A 340 -31.30 -17.19 -27.03
CA ILE A 340 -30.10 -16.44 -26.66
C ILE A 340 -29.30 -16.14 -27.92
N LYS A 341 -29.30 -14.86 -28.29
CA LYS A 341 -28.59 -14.37 -29.49
C LYS A 341 -27.23 -13.76 -29.16
N LYS A 342 -26.97 -13.46 -27.89
CA LYS A 342 -25.78 -12.78 -27.43
C LYS A 342 -25.28 -13.38 -26.14
N VAL A 343 -23.97 -13.53 -26.02
CA VAL A 343 -23.31 -13.99 -24.80
C VAL A 343 -22.06 -13.15 -24.55
N ILE A 344 -21.61 -13.14 -23.30
CA ILE A 344 -20.39 -12.43 -22.93
C ILE A 344 -19.21 -13.39 -23.04
N SER A 345 -18.16 -12.96 -23.74
CA SER A 345 -16.88 -13.65 -23.80
C SER A 345 -15.79 -12.87 -23.07
N THR A 346 -14.90 -13.59 -22.40
CA THR A 346 -13.72 -13.01 -21.74
C THR A 346 -12.44 -13.14 -22.54
N TYR A 347 -12.34 -14.14 -23.43
CA TYR A 347 -11.17 -14.36 -24.29
C TYR A 347 -11.50 -15.36 -25.41
N CYS A 348 -10.64 -15.40 -26.42
CA CYS A 348 -10.61 -16.48 -27.40
C CYS A 348 -9.23 -17.15 -27.43
N VAL A 349 -9.19 -18.40 -27.88
CA VAL A 349 -7.97 -19.22 -27.94
C VAL A 349 -8.07 -20.18 -29.11
N ASP A 350 -6.94 -20.59 -29.66
CA ASP A 350 -6.89 -21.60 -30.72
C ASP A 350 -7.27 -22.98 -30.16
N GLY A 351 -7.78 -23.84 -31.03
CA GLY A 351 -8.19 -25.19 -30.71
C GLY A 351 -7.02 -26.08 -30.28
N LEU A 352 -7.27 -26.98 -29.34
CA LEU A 352 -6.25 -27.93 -28.87
C LEU A 352 -5.91 -29.01 -29.90
N SER A 353 -6.84 -29.32 -30.80
CA SER A 353 -6.74 -30.45 -31.74
C SER A 353 -7.31 -30.14 -33.13
N ASP A 354 -7.74 -28.90 -33.36
CA ASP A 354 -8.23 -28.41 -34.64
C ASP A 354 -7.79 -26.95 -34.82
N ASP A 355 -7.77 -26.49 -36.08
CA ASP A 355 -7.34 -25.14 -36.45
C ASP A 355 -8.44 -24.08 -36.19
N ASN A 356 -9.46 -24.41 -35.39
CA ASN A 356 -10.55 -23.50 -35.09
C ASN A 356 -10.19 -22.57 -33.93
N THR A 357 -10.86 -21.44 -33.83
CA THR A 357 -10.79 -20.55 -32.65
C THR A 357 -11.98 -20.84 -31.74
N TYR A 358 -11.77 -20.82 -30.43
CA TYR A 358 -12.81 -21.00 -29.43
C TYR A 358 -12.92 -19.80 -28.51
N TRP A 359 -14.14 -19.44 -28.16
CA TRP A 359 -14.46 -18.30 -27.30
C TRP A 359 -14.94 -18.82 -25.95
N TYR A 360 -14.31 -18.36 -24.87
CA TYR A 360 -14.74 -18.71 -23.53
C TYR A 360 -15.86 -17.78 -23.09
N ILE A 361 -17.04 -18.35 -22.88
CA ILE A 361 -18.24 -17.62 -22.52
C ILE A 361 -18.53 -17.75 -21.04
N ILE A 362 -19.05 -16.66 -20.47
CA ILE A 362 -19.61 -16.61 -19.13
C ILE A 362 -20.98 -15.94 -19.28
N ASN A 363 -22.05 -16.70 -19.09
CA ASN A 363 -23.39 -16.14 -19.01
C ASN A 363 -24.01 -16.52 -17.67
N ASN A 364 -24.55 -15.54 -16.96
CA ASN A 364 -25.13 -15.75 -15.63
C ASN A 364 -26.55 -16.34 -15.72
N GLU A 365 -27.30 -16.02 -16.79
CA GLU A 365 -28.67 -16.48 -16.98
C GLU A 365 -28.93 -16.89 -18.44
N PRO A 366 -29.09 -18.20 -18.72
CA PRO A 366 -28.81 -19.35 -17.85
C PRO A 366 -27.32 -19.46 -17.52
N ASN A 367 -26.99 -20.06 -16.37
CA ASN A 367 -25.62 -20.28 -15.90
C ASN A 367 -24.87 -21.22 -16.86
N ILE A 368 -24.19 -20.63 -17.84
CA ILE A 368 -23.48 -21.33 -18.92
C ILE A 368 -22.05 -20.80 -18.93
N TYR A 369 -21.10 -21.73 -18.80
CA TYR A 369 -19.68 -21.45 -18.90
C TYR A 369 -18.99 -22.54 -19.71
N GLY A 370 -18.05 -22.14 -20.55
CA GLY A 370 -17.28 -23.05 -21.41
C GLY A 370 -16.92 -22.42 -22.73
N PHE A 371 -16.56 -23.27 -23.70
CA PHE A 371 -16.04 -22.84 -24.99
C PHE A 371 -17.08 -22.99 -26.09
N ILE A 372 -17.21 -22.02 -26.97
CA ILE A 372 -17.95 -22.16 -28.24
C ILE A 372 -16.98 -21.96 -29.40
N SER A 373 -17.15 -22.72 -30.48
CA SER A 373 -16.33 -22.55 -31.68
C SER A 373 -16.71 -21.26 -32.41
N ASN A 374 -15.72 -20.62 -33.01
CA ASN A 374 -15.84 -19.40 -33.80
C ASN A 374 -16.83 -19.53 -34.98
N ASP A 375 -17.02 -20.74 -35.49
CA ASP A 375 -17.99 -21.02 -36.57
C ASP A 375 -19.45 -20.78 -36.13
N ASN A 376 -19.69 -20.70 -34.82
CA ASN A 376 -21.01 -20.44 -34.25
C ASN A 376 -21.28 -18.94 -34.02
N LEU A 377 -20.36 -18.06 -34.41
CA LEU A 377 -20.48 -16.61 -34.28
C LEU A 377 -20.96 -15.94 -35.56
N ASP A 378 -21.56 -14.76 -35.42
CA ASP A 378 -21.94 -13.91 -36.56
C ASP A 378 -20.73 -13.62 -37.46
N PRO A 379 -20.80 -13.91 -38.78
CA PRO A 379 -19.73 -13.64 -39.73
C PRO A 379 -19.21 -12.20 -39.73
N LEU A 380 -20.06 -11.21 -39.41
CA LEU A 380 -19.65 -9.80 -39.31
C LEU A 380 -18.76 -9.53 -38.09
N GLN A 381 -18.87 -10.35 -37.05
CA GLN A 381 -18.02 -10.28 -35.87
C GLN A 381 -16.65 -10.93 -36.12
N ASN A 382 -16.60 -12.00 -36.94
CA ASN A 382 -15.36 -12.65 -37.38
C ASN A 382 -14.41 -11.68 -38.12
N LEU A 383 -14.96 -10.75 -38.92
CA LEU A 383 -14.19 -9.75 -39.68
C LEU A 383 -13.51 -8.68 -38.81
N ARG A 384 -14.11 -8.31 -37.66
CA ARG A 384 -13.59 -7.26 -36.77
C ARG A 384 -12.36 -7.68 -35.96
N PHE A 385 -12.17 -8.97 -35.72
CA PHE A 385 -11.04 -9.47 -34.92
C PHE A 385 -9.89 -9.99 -35.79
N LEU A 386 -10.17 -10.48 -37.00
CA LEU A 386 -9.13 -10.84 -37.98
C LEU A 386 -8.30 -9.63 -38.44
N THR A 387 -8.86 -8.41 -38.38
CA THR A 387 -8.14 -7.16 -38.71
C THR A 387 -7.18 -6.68 -37.62
N VAL A 388 -7.24 -7.25 -36.40
CA VAL A 388 -6.35 -6.87 -35.27
C VAL A 388 -5.15 -7.81 -35.15
N LYS A 389 -5.22 -9.01 -35.76
CA LYS A 389 -4.12 -10.00 -35.79
C LYS A 389 -3.21 -9.88 -37.04
N GLY A 390 -3.48 -8.94 -37.95
CA GLY A 390 -2.75 -8.74 -39.21
C GLY A 390 -1.62 -7.73 -39.12
#